data_AF-A0A7H8V5E0-F1
#
_entry.id   AF-A0A7H8V5E0-F1
#
_cell.length_a   1.000
_cell.length_b   1.000
_cell.length_c   1.000
_cell.angle_alpha   90.00
_cell.angle_beta   90.00
_cell.angle_gamma   90.00
#
_symmetry.space_group_name_H-M   'P 1'
#
loop_
_entity.id
_entity.type
_entity.pdbx_description
1 polymer ?
#
loop_
_entity_poly.entity_id
_entity_poly.type
_entity_poly.pdbx_seq_one_letter_code
_entity_poly.pdbx_strand_id
1 'polypeptide(L)'
;MNLLDYDLGDAIATKKLSLQGEKKIFEVYRIPIKHLVYNKKNGRIATYVSQYLDEGNEFPEDVEQFNNIIETYIEKSNSDALKKTKANIRIMSQTEPAVVLSNGIVLDGNRRFTSLRQLSRKGLEQSLIIWKQLF
;
A
#
# COMPACT_ATOMS: atom_id res chain seq x y z
N MET A 1 16.27 -1.72 0.66
CA MET A 1 15.64 -1.94 -0.66
C MET A 1 15.20 -0.58 -1.19
N ASN A 2 15.59 -0.23 -2.41
CA ASN A 2 15.17 1.00 -3.07
C ASN A 2 14.49 0.62 -4.40
N LEU A 3 13.26 1.06 -4.58
CA LEU A 3 12.43 0.80 -5.76
C LEU A 3 13.03 1.43 -7.03
N LEU A 4 13.88 2.45 -6.89
CA LEU A 4 14.56 3.11 -8.01
C LEU A 4 15.66 2.26 -8.64
N ASP A 5 16.14 1.24 -7.92
CA ASP A 5 17.16 0.33 -8.42
C ASP A 5 16.56 -0.74 -9.35
N TYR A 6 15.22 -0.81 -9.44
CA TYR A 6 14.50 -1.76 -10.28
C TYR A 6 14.10 -1.11 -11.60
N ASP A 7 14.24 -1.87 -12.69
CA ASP A 7 13.60 -1.53 -13.95
C ASP A 7 12.08 -1.76 -13.82
N LEU A 8 11.36 -0.68 -13.55
CA LEU A 8 9.89 -0.67 -13.46
C LEU A 8 9.22 -0.50 -14.83
N GLY A 9 10.01 -0.43 -15.92
CA GLY A 9 9.54 -0.11 -17.25
C GLY A 9 9.02 1.33 -17.39
N ASP A 10 8.26 1.56 -18.46
CA ASP A 10 7.70 2.89 -18.75
C ASP A 10 6.57 3.27 -17.79
N ALA A 11 6.45 4.58 -17.55
CA ALA A 11 5.32 5.13 -16.82
C ALA A 11 4.01 4.84 -17.58
N ILE A 12 3.03 4.26 -16.88
CA ILE A 12 1.75 3.86 -17.48
C ILE A 12 0.66 4.93 -17.34
N ALA A 13 0.89 5.93 -16.48
CA ALA A 13 -0.02 7.05 -16.28
C ALA A 13 0.70 8.21 -15.55
N THR A 14 -0.03 9.31 -15.37
CA THR A 14 0.38 10.40 -14.48
C THR A 14 -0.73 10.71 -13.47
N LYS A 15 -0.36 11.17 -12.27
CA LYS A 15 -1.28 11.63 -11.24
C LYS A 15 -0.85 13.00 -10.73
N LYS A 16 -1.83 13.89 -10.61
CA LYS A 16 -1.64 15.19 -9.95
C LYS A 16 -1.87 15.02 -8.45
N LEU A 17 -0.89 15.37 -7.63
CA LEU A 17 -1.00 15.40 -6.17
C LEU A 17 -0.68 16.79 -5.65
N SER A 18 -1.39 17.20 -4.60
CA SER A 18 -1.12 18.45 -3.89
C SER A 18 -0.36 18.12 -2.61
N LEU A 19 0.90 18.51 -2.52
CA LEU A 19 1.78 18.26 -1.39
C LEU A 19 2.25 19.60 -0.83
N GLN A 20 1.98 19.86 0.45
CA GLN A 20 2.32 21.13 1.11
C GLN A 20 1.80 22.38 0.36
N GLY A 21 0.62 22.28 -0.28
CA GLY A 21 0.04 23.36 -1.07
C GLY A 21 0.52 23.44 -2.52
N GLU A 22 1.60 22.72 -2.89
CA GLU A 22 2.09 22.66 -4.27
C GLU A 22 1.46 21.49 -5.04
N LYS A 23 0.88 21.79 -6.21
CA LYS A 23 0.37 20.77 -7.13
C LYS A 23 1.50 20.29 -8.03
N LYS A 24 1.94 19.05 -7.84
CA LYS A 24 2.95 18.39 -8.66
C LYS A 24 2.33 17.22 -9.44
N ILE A 25 2.85 16.99 -10.64
CA ILE A 25 2.46 15.85 -11.49
C ILE A 25 3.51 14.77 -11.27
N PHE A 26 3.03 13.57 -11.01
CA PHE A 26 3.83 12.42 -10.69
C PHE A 26 3.54 11.31 -11.70
N GLU A 27 4.59 10.68 -12.22
CA GLU A 27 4.44 9.48 -13.04
C GLU A 27 3.93 8.33 -12.17
N VAL A 28 3.38 7.30 -12.82
CA VAL A 28 2.79 6.14 -12.17
C VAL A 28 3.33 4.88 -12.84
N TYR A 29 3.86 3.97 -12.04
CA TYR A 29 4.50 2.73 -12.50
C TYR A 29 3.76 1.51 -11.96
N ARG A 30 4.13 0.32 -12.42
CA ARG A 30 3.66 -0.95 -11.82
C ARG A 30 4.73 -1.50 -10.91
N ILE A 31 4.40 -1.67 -9.63
CA ILE A 31 5.32 -2.21 -8.63
C ILE A 31 4.77 -3.55 -8.11
N PRO A 32 5.60 -4.60 -8.07
CA PRO A 32 5.23 -5.86 -7.42
C PRO A 32 4.88 -5.65 -5.95
N ILE A 33 3.75 -6.23 -5.51
CA ILE A 33 3.23 -6.13 -4.14
C ILE A 33 4.27 -6.52 -3.08
N LYS A 34 5.13 -7.50 -3.40
CA LYS A 34 6.20 -8.01 -2.51
C LYS A 34 7.22 -6.95 -2.07
N HIS A 35 7.32 -5.83 -2.79
CA HIS A 35 8.25 -4.74 -2.46
C HIS A 35 7.63 -3.66 -1.57
N LEU A 36 6.37 -3.82 -1.17
CA LEU A 36 5.62 -2.81 -0.45
C LEU A 36 5.46 -3.18 1.02
N VAL A 37 5.48 -2.17 1.88
CA VAL A 37 5.33 -2.31 3.34
C VAL A 37 4.40 -1.24 3.91
N TYR A 38 3.58 -1.60 4.88
CA TYR A 38 2.74 -0.61 5.57
C TYR A 38 3.59 0.38 6.39
N ASN A 39 3.15 1.64 6.46
CA ASN A 39 3.80 2.64 7.28
C ASN A 39 3.32 2.58 8.74
N LYS A 40 4.18 2.10 9.65
CA LYS A 40 3.90 2.00 11.09
C LYS A 40 3.54 3.35 11.77
N LYS A 41 3.91 4.48 11.18
CA LYS A 41 3.69 5.82 11.74
C LYS A 41 2.46 6.53 11.14
N ASN A 42 1.69 5.86 10.28
CA ASN A 42 0.66 6.54 9.49
C ASN A 42 -0.72 6.50 10.17
N GLY A 43 -1.13 7.63 10.74
CA GLY A 43 -2.49 7.86 11.20
C GLY A 43 -3.04 6.71 12.07
N ARG A 44 -4.13 6.08 11.62
CA ARG A 44 -4.78 4.95 12.33
C ARG A 44 -3.90 3.71 12.46
N ILE A 45 -2.93 3.50 11.57
CA ILE A 45 -1.98 2.38 11.70
C ILE A 45 -1.08 2.59 12.93
N ALA A 46 -0.67 3.83 13.23
CA ALA A 46 0.13 4.12 14.41
C ALA A 46 -0.61 3.72 15.70
N THR A 47 -1.92 3.98 15.77
CA THR A 47 -2.76 3.55 16.90
C THR A 47 -2.77 2.03 17.05
N TYR A 48 -2.89 1.28 15.95
CA TYR A 48 -2.86 -0.19 16.00
C TYR A 48 -1.48 -0.73 16.40
N VAL A 49 -0.42 -0.10 15.92
CA VAL A 49 0.96 -0.43 16.30
C VAL A 49 1.16 -0.23 17.80
N SER A 50 0.71 0.90 18.36
CA SER A 50 0.76 1.13 19.81
C SER A 50 -0.04 0.08 20.58
N GLN A 51 -1.28 -0.20 20.19
CA GLN A 51 -2.11 -1.20 20.86
C GLN A 51 -1.45 -2.59 20.85
N TYR A 52 -0.90 -3.03 19.71
CA TYR A 52 -0.26 -4.33 19.59
C TYR A 52 0.95 -4.48 20.52
N LEU A 53 1.74 -3.40 20.65
CA LEU A 53 2.90 -3.35 21.55
C LEU A 53 2.46 -3.30 23.03
N ASP A 54 1.41 -2.55 23.35
CA ASP A 54 0.87 -2.45 24.72
C ASP A 54 0.28 -3.77 25.22
N GLU A 55 -0.21 -4.63 24.31
CA GLU A 55 -0.63 -6.01 24.57
C GLU A 55 0.56 -6.96 24.85
N GLY A 56 1.80 -6.46 24.82
CA GLY A 56 3.02 -7.23 25.08
C GLY A 56 3.54 -8.01 23.86
N ASN A 57 3.03 -7.73 22.66
CA ASN A 57 3.53 -8.35 21.44
C ASN A 57 4.71 -7.57 20.86
N GLU A 58 5.52 -8.25 20.05
CA GLU A 58 6.60 -7.63 19.27
C GLU A 58 6.34 -7.82 17.78
N PHE A 59 6.67 -6.80 16.98
CA PHE A 59 6.57 -6.93 15.53
C PHE A 59 7.76 -7.74 14.99
N PRO A 60 7.51 -8.70 14.09
CA PRO A 60 8.57 -9.48 13.46
C PRO A 60 9.43 -8.57 12.57
N GLU A 61 10.71 -8.93 12.43
CA GLU A 61 11.61 -8.28 11.46
C GLU A 61 11.24 -8.61 10.01
N ASP A 62 10.60 -9.77 9.79
CA ASP A 62 10.12 -10.18 8.48
C ASP A 62 8.97 -9.28 7.99
N VAL A 63 9.18 -8.66 6.83
CA VAL A 63 8.25 -7.68 6.24
C VAL A 63 6.91 -8.31 5.89
N GLU A 64 6.88 -9.57 5.43
CA GLU A 64 5.63 -10.22 5.04
C GLU A 64 4.79 -10.57 6.26
N GLN A 65 5.41 -11.05 7.33
CA GLN A 65 4.74 -11.27 8.62
C GLN A 65 4.24 -9.95 9.23
N PHE A 66 5.07 -8.91 9.23
CA PHE A 66 4.66 -7.57 9.67
C PHE A 66 3.42 -7.11 8.89
N ASN A 67 3.49 -7.22 7.56
CA ASN A 67 2.38 -6.82 6.71
C ASN A 67 1.12 -7.66 6.99
N ASN A 68 1.23 -8.95 7.31
CA ASN A 68 0.10 -9.81 7.65
C ASN A 68 -0.61 -9.37 8.94
N ILE A 69 0.17 -8.94 9.93
CA ILE A 69 -0.38 -8.38 11.17
C ILE A 69 -1.18 -7.11 10.84
N ILE A 70 -0.57 -6.14 10.17
CA ILE A 70 -1.23 -4.86 9.83
C ILE A 70 -2.45 -5.08 8.92
N GLU A 71 -2.37 -6.02 7.97
CA GLU A 71 -3.51 -6.40 7.12
C GLU A 71 -4.73 -6.82 7.95
N THR A 72 -4.52 -7.64 8.97
CA THR A 72 -5.58 -8.11 9.87
C THR A 72 -6.25 -6.95 10.60
N TYR A 73 -5.47 -5.96 11.06
CA TYR A 73 -6.03 -4.76 11.69
C TYR A 73 -6.85 -3.91 10.72
N ILE A 74 -6.35 -3.71 9.49
CA ILE A 74 -7.09 -2.97 8.46
C ILE A 74 -8.41 -3.67 8.14
N GLU A 75 -8.40 -4.99 8.00
CA GLU A 75 -9.61 -5.78 7.76
C GLU A 75 -10.61 -5.68 8.91
N LYS A 76 -10.15 -5.83 10.16
CA LYS A 76 -11.00 -5.69 11.36
C LYS A 76 -11.57 -4.27 11.50
N SER A 77 -10.80 -3.24 11.14
CA SER A 77 -11.21 -1.85 11.29
C SER A 77 -12.42 -1.45 10.44
N ASN A 78 -12.51 -1.99 9.22
CA ASN A 78 -13.61 -1.69 8.30
C ASN A 78 -13.70 -2.73 7.17
N SER A 79 -14.16 -3.92 7.51
CA SER A 79 -14.25 -5.05 6.59
C SER A 79 -15.18 -4.77 5.40
N ASP A 80 -16.26 -4.02 5.59
CA ASP A 80 -17.20 -3.69 4.53
C ASP A 80 -16.61 -2.74 3.49
N ALA A 81 -15.89 -1.70 3.90
CA ALA A 81 -15.19 -0.83 2.97
C ALA A 81 -14.09 -1.59 2.23
N LEU A 82 -13.41 -2.53 2.89
CA LEU A 82 -12.41 -3.38 2.26
C LEU A 82 -13.05 -4.32 1.21
N LYS A 83 -14.17 -4.98 1.53
CA LYS A 83 -14.94 -5.81 0.58
C LYS A 83 -15.38 -5.03 -0.64
N LYS A 84 -15.93 -3.82 -0.45
CA LYS A 84 -16.30 -2.91 -1.55
C LYS A 84 -15.10 -2.54 -2.42
N THR A 85 -13.98 -2.18 -1.80
CA THR A 85 -12.73 -1.87 -2.52
C THR A 85 -12.26 -3.05 -3.35
N LYS A 86 -12.26 -4.26 -2.78
CA LYS A 86 -11.87 -5.50 -3.45
C LYS A 86 -12.78 -5.85 -4.62
N ALA A 87 -14.10 -5.68 -4.46
CA ALA A 87 -15.08 -5.89 -5.53
C ALA A 87 -14.86 -4.90 -6.69
N ASN A 88 -14.66 -3.61 -6.38
CA ASN A 88 -14.38 -2.60 -7.39
C ASN A 88 -13.11 -2.92 -8.18
N ILE A 89 -12.02 -3.31 -7.49
CA ILE A 89 -10.76 -3.69 -8.16
C ILE A 89 -10.96 -4.90 -9.07
N ARG A 90 -11.78 -5.88 -8.68
CA ARG A 90 -12.08 -7.04 -9.52
C ARG A 90 -12.86 -6.68 -10.79
N ILE A 91 -13.80 -5.73 -10.70
CA ILE A 91 -14.70 -5.38 -11.80
C ILE A 91 -14.05 -4.36 -12.75
N MET A 92 -13.42 -3.33 -12.20
CA MET A 92 -12.96 -2.16 -12.94
C MET A 92 -11.44 -2.03 -13.01
N SER A 93 -10.70 -3.02 -12.51
CA SER A 93 -9.26 -2.87 -12.23
C SER A 93 -8.98 -1.70 -11.27
N GLN A 94 -7.71 -1.38 -11.05
CA GLN A 94 -7.32 -0.28 -10.19
C GLN A 94 -7.48 1.06 -10.92
N THR A 95 -8.44 1.89 -10.47
CA THR A 95 -8.71 3.21 -11.06
C THR A 95 -7.84 4.32 -10.47
N GLU A 96 -7.48 4.21 -9.19
CA GLU A 96 -6.59 5.16 -8.52
C GLU A 96 -5.27 4.49 -8.12
N PRO A 97 -4.11 5.12 -8.37
CA PRO A 97 -2.83 4.61 -7.89
C PRO A 97 -2.60 4.96 -6.42
N ALA A 98 -1.93 4.07 -5.70
CA ALA A 98 -1.53 4.31 -4.30
C ALA A 98 -0.30 5.24 -4.26
N VAL A 99 0.10 5.71 -3.08
CA VAL A 99 1.31 6.56 -2.94
C VAL A 99 2.29 5.83 -2.04
N VAL A 100 3.53 5.67 -2.51
CA VAL A 100 4.61 4.99 -1.79
C VAL A 100 5.90 5.80 -1.84
N LEU A 101 6.74 5.60 -0.83
CA LEU A 101 8.12 6.08 -0.83
C LEU A 101 9.01 5.18 -1.70
N SER A 102 10.19 5.68 -2.06
CA SER A 102 11.21 4.95 -2.81
C SER A 102 11.64 3.66 -2.12
N ASN A 103 11.54 3.57 -0.79
CA ASN A 103 11.84 2.35 -0.03
C ASN A 103 10.65 1.37 0.09
N GLY A 104 9.55 1.60 -0.62
CA GLY A 104 8.37 0.71 -0.63
C GLY A 104 7.34 0.97 0.48
N ILE A 105 7.56 1.98 1.34
CA ILE A 105 6.61 2.33 2.40
C ILE A 105 5.35 2.97 1.81
N VAL A 106 4.17 2.43 2.13
CA VAL A 106 2.87 2.96 1.70
C VAL A 106 2.46 4.18 2.53
N LEU A 107 2.30 5.32 1.85
CA LEU A 107 1.82 6.58 2.44
C LEU A 107 0.31 6.77 2.32
N ASP A 108 -0.26 6.37 1.18
CA ASP A 108 -1.70 6.40 0.94
C ASP A 108 -2.15 5.19 0.13
N GLY A 109 -3.39 4.78 0.31
CA GLY A 109 -3.97 3.63 -0.38
C GLY A 109 -3.87 2.32 0.40
N ASN A 110 -3.73 2.35 1.73
CA ASN A 110 -3.62 1.15 2.57
C ASN A 110 -4.71 0.10 2.29
N ARG A 111 -5.99 0.51 2.18
CA ARG A 111 -7.10 -0.42 1.84
C ARG A 111 -6.96 -1.04 0.44
N ARG A 112 -6.42 -0.29 -0.53
CA ARG A 112 -6.13 -0.80 -1.88
C ARG A 112 -4.98 -1.80 -1.83
N PHE A 113 -3.91 -1.48 -1.10
CA PHE A 113 -2.80 -2.40 -0.87
C PHE A 113 -3.26 -3.70 -0.20
N THR A 114 -4.03 -3.62 0.89
CA THR A 114 -4.64 -4.79 1.55
C THR A 114 -5.51 -5.60 0.58
N SER A 115 -6.37 -4.95 -0.19
CA SER A 115 -7.24 -5.63 -1.17
C SER A 115 -6.41 -6.40 -2.21
N LEU A 116 -5.35 -5.76 -2.72
CA LEU A 116 -4.47 -6.34 -3.73
C LEU A 116 -3.64 -7.50 -3.19
N ARG A 117 -3.11 -7.39 -1.95
CA ARG A 117 -2.47 -8.52 -1.26
C ARG A 117 -3.41 -9.73 -1.18
N GLN A 118 -4.64 -9.52 -0.70
CA GLN A 118 -5.62 -10.59 -0.56
C GLN A 118 -6.08 -11.18 -1.91
N LEU A 119 -6.11 -10.38 -2.97
CA LEU A 119 -6.41 -10.85 -4.33
C LEU A 119 -5.24 -11.63 -4.93
N SER A 120 -4.01 -11.20 -4.71
CA SER A 120 -2.79 -11.86 -5.22
C SER A 120 -2.64 -13.29 -4.70
N ARG A 121 -2.97 -13.52 -3.41
CA ARG A 121 -2.99 -14.88 -2.82
C ARG A 121 -4.02 -15.82 -3.46
N LYS A 122 -5.00 -15.29 -4.20
CA LYS A 122 -6.00 -16.06 -4.93
C LYS A 122 -5.63 -16.33 -6.39
N GLY A 123 -4.35 -16.12 -6.76
CA GLY A 123 -3.84 -16.37 -8.11
C GLY A 123 -4.17 -15.27 -9.13
N LEU A 124 -4.66 -14.12 -8.69
CA LEU A 124 -4.81 -12.95 -9.54
C LEU A 124 -3.49 -12.16 -9.49
N GLU A 125 -2.64 -12.28 -10.50
CA GLU A 125 -1.47 -11.40 -10.63
C GLU A 125 -1.94 -9.95 -10.75
N GLN A 126 -1.89 -9.21 -9.65
CA GLN A 126 -2.20 -7.80 -9.64
C GLN A 126 -0.97 -7.05 -9.14
N SER A 127 -0.22 -6.50 -10.10
CA SER A 127 0.76 -5.45 -9.81
C SER A 127 0.02 -4.23 -9.24
N LEU A 128 0.54 -3.59 -8.19
CA LEU A 128 0.00 -2.31 -7.79
C LEU A 128 0.41 -1.26 -8.82
N ILE A 129 -0.54 -0.45 -9.26
CA ILE A 129 -0.27 0.76 -10.05
C ILE A 129 0.04 1.89 -9.07
N ILE A 130 1.28 2.38 -9.02
CA ILE A 130 1.78 3.42 -8.10
C ILE A 130 3.02 4.12 -8.69
N TRP A 131 3.13 5.45 -8.55
CA TRP A 131 4.35 6.19 -8.10
C TRP A 131 3.92 7.63 -7.67
N LYS A 132 4.66 8.44 -6.87
CA LYS A 132 6.10 8.82 -6.94
C LYS A 132 6.66 9.40 -5.64
N GLN A 133 7.99 9.23 -5.54
CA GLN A 133 8.99 9.92 -4.73
C GLN A 133 8.46 11.16 -3.98
N LEU A 134 8.29 11.03 -2.67
CA LEU A 134 8.59 12.13 -1.75
C LEU A 134 10.06 11.97 -1.36
N PHE A 135 10.79 13.07 -1.48
CA PHE A 135 12.24 13.23 -1.28
C PHE A 135 12.82 12.35 -0.17
#